data_AF-A9PHU6-F1
#
_entry.id   AF-A9PHU6-F1
#
_cell.length_a   1.000
_cell.length_b   1.000
_cell.length_c   1.000
_cell.angle_alpha   90.00
_cell.angle_beta   90.00
_cell.angle_gamma   90.00
#
_symmetry.space_group_name_H-M   'P 1'
#
loop_
_entity.id
_entity.type
_entity.pdbx_description
1 polymer ?
#
loop_
_entity_poly.entity_id
_entity_poly.type
_entity_poly.pdbx_seq_one_letter_code
_entity_poly.pdbx_strand_id
1 'polypeptide(L)'
;MKVLLSEKDAPPAGCAFENVNENLAVYLQAEGKVDAEAELEKMRNKMDEIQKQQEKLEKMINASGYKEKVPSHIQDENAEKLTKLFQEMEFFKKESERLEAEKSTKL
;
A
#
# COMPACT_ATOMS: atom_id res chain seq x y z
N MET A 1 7.28 -22.69 -8.61
CA MET A 1 7.25 -22.35 -7.17
C MET A 1 5.90 -21.71 -6.89
N LYS A 2 4.99 -22.42 -6.21
CA LYS A 2 3.60 -22.01 -6.00
C LYS A 2 3.45 -21.76 -4.50
N VAL A 3 3.31 -20.51 -4.09
CA VAL A 3 3.01 -20.18 -2.69
C VAL A 3 1.49 -20.08 -2.60
N LEU A 4 0.89 -21.17 -2.10
CA LEU A 4 -0.48 -21.19 -1.59
C LEU A 4 -0.38 -20.82 -0.12
N LEU A 5 -0.83 -19.63 0.27
CA LEU A 5 -1.11 -19.36 1.67
C LEU A 5 -2.44 -20.04 1.98
N SER A 6 -2.36 -21.22 2.58
CA SER A 6 -3.49 -21.94 3.15
C SER A 6 -3.95 -21.21 4.41
N GLU A 7 -5.26 -21.14 4.64
CA GLU A 7 -5.96 -20.48 5.76
C GLU A 7 -5.64 -21.04 7.17
N LYS A 8 -4.48 -21.67 7.39
CA LYS A 8 -4.12 -22.32 8.67
C LYS A 8 -2.78 -21.91 9.28
N ASP A 9 -2.02 -21.03 8.64
CA ASP A 9 -0.77 -20.54 9.23
C ASP A 9 -0.98 -19.13 9.80
N ALA A 10 -0.86 -19.02 11.13
CA ALA A 10 -0.90 -17.73 11.81
C ALA A 10 0.27 -16.85 11.31
N PRO A 11 0.04 -15.54 11.10
CA PRO A 11 1.09 -14.64 10.63
C PRO A 11 2.27 -14.63 11.61
N PRO A 12 3.52 -14.48 11.11
CA PRO A 12 4.67 -14.37 11.98
C PRO A 12 4.53 -13.14 12.89
N ALA A 13 4.61 -13.37 14.20
CA ALA A 13 4.43 -12.34 15.22
C ALA A 13 5.44 -11.19 15.01
N GLY A 14 4.92 -9.98 14.84
CA GLY A 14 5.70 -8.76 14.60
C GLY A 14 5.56 -8.15 13.20
N CYS A 15 4.73 -8.71 12.33
CA CYS A 15 4.38 -8.07 11.07
C CYS A 15 3.33 -6.96 11.29
N ALA A 16 3.71 -5.70 11.08
CA ALA A 16 2.79 -4.55 11.03
C ALA A 16 1.70 -4.65 9.94
N PHE A 17 1.65 -5.77 9.22
CA PHE A 17 0.64 -6.13 8.23
C PHE A 17 -0.68 -6.64 8.84
N GLU A 18 -0.70 -7.10 10.09
CA GLU A 18 -1.93 -7.65 10.70
C GLU A 18 -3.07 -6.62 10.79
N ASN A 19 -2.76 -5.33 11.02
CA ASN A 19 -3.81 -4.30 11.14
C ASN A 19 -4.28 -3.70 9.81
N VAL A 20 -3.50 -3.86 8.73
CA VAL A 20 -3.83 -3.31 7.41
C VAL A 20 -4.64 -4.32 6.61
N ASN A 21 -4.39 -5.62 6.77
CA ASN A 21 -5.04 -6.66 5.97
C ASN A 21 -6.51 -6.86 6.32
N GLU A 22 -6.89 -6.84 7.60
CA GLU A 22 -8.29 -7.07 8.00
C GLU A 22 -9.21 -5.93 7.53
N ASN A 23 -8.76 -4.68 7.63
CA ASN A 23 -9.56 -3.55 7.17
C ASN A 23 -9.65 -3.46 5.63
N LEU A 24 -8.67 -4.00 4.91
CA LEU A 24 -8.58 -3.88 3.45
C LEU A 24 -9.22 -5.07 2.72
N ALA A 25 -9.15 -6.27 3.28
CA ALA A 25 -9.90 -7.44 2.78
C ALA A 25 -11.42 -7.25 2.94
N VAL A 26 -11.85 -6.57 4.02
CA VAL A 26 -13.27 -6.26 4.27
C VAL A 26 -13.87 -5.32 3.20
N TYR A 27 -13.06 -4.52 2.49
CA TYR A 27 -13.59 -3.69 1.40
C TYR A 27 -14.09 -4.48 0.19
N LEU A 28 -13.67 -5.74 0.01
CA LEU A 28 -13.91 -6.47 -1.24
C LEU A 28 -14.91 -7.63 -1.11
N GLN A 29 -15.36 -7.97 0.10
CA GLN A 29 -16.31 -9.05 0.32
C GLN A 29 -17.71 -8.54 0.73
N ALA A 30 -18.21 -7.51 0.05
CA ALA A 30 -19.64 -7.16 0.10
C ALA A 30 -20.37 -7.88 -1.04
N GLU A 31 -21.15 -8.89 -0.68
CA GLU A 31 -22.01 -9.65 -1.60
C GLU A 31 -22.97 -8.71 -2.36
N GLY A 32 -22.78 -8.61 -3.68
CA GLY A 32 -23.77 -8.06 -4.61
C GLY A 32 -23.62 -6.56 -4.90
N LYS A 33 -23.09 -6.26 -6.10
CA LYS A 33 -22.86 -4.91 -6.68
C LYS A 33 -21.73 -4.11 -6.02
N VAL A 34 -20.51 -4.64 -6.04
CA VAL A 34 -19.33 -3.77 -5.98
C VAL A 34 -19.30 -2.96 -7.27
N ASP A 35 -19.48 -1.64 -7.15
CA ASP A 35 -19.22 -0.71 -8.25
C ASP A 35 -17.71 -0.67 -8.47
N ALA A 36 -17.24 -1.50 -9.38
CA ALA A 36 -15.82 -1.62 -9.69
C ALA A 36 -15.21 -0.28 -10.10
N GLU A 37 -15.98 0.61 -10.74
CA GLU A 37 -15.50 1.94 -11.11
C GLU A 37 -15.30 2.81 -9.86
N ALA A 38 -16.25 2.79 -8.92
CA ALA A 38 -16.14 3.53 -7.66
C ALA A 38 -14.98 3.01 -6.80
N GLU A 39 -14.72 1.70 -6.77
CA GLU A 39 -13.58 1.13 -6.05
C GLU A 39 -12.24 1.49 -6.72
N LEU A 40 -12.17 1.46 -8.06
CA LEU A 40 -11.00 1.93 -8.80
C LEU A 40 -10.73 3.42 -8.56
N GLU A 41 -11.77 4.25 -8.52
CA GLU A 41 -11.63 5.68 -8.22
C GLU A 41 -11.08 5.91 -6.80
N LYS A 42 -11.58 5.18 -5.80
CA LYS A 42 -11.03 5.23 -4.43
C LYS A 42 -9.57 4.82 -4.39
N MET A 43 -9.20 3.73 -5.07
CA MET A 43 -7.80 3.27 -5.14
C MET A 43 -6.91 4.30 -5.83
N ARG A 44 -7.37 4.94 -6.90
CA ARG A 44 -6.65 6.02 -7.58
C ARG A 44 -6.43 7.22 -6.68
N ASN A 45 -7.47 7.68 -5.97
CA ASN A 45 -7.35 8.77 -5.00
C ASN A 45 -6.34 8.44 -3.89
N LYS A 46 -6.36 7.19 -3.40
CA LYS A 46 -5.40 6.72 -2.38
C LYS A 46 -3.97 6.68 -2.91
N MET A 47 -3.76 6.21 -4.14
CA MET A 47 -2.44 6.25 -4.80
C MET A 47 -1.94 7.69 -4.97
N ASP A 48 -2.80 8.63 -5.36
CA ASP A 48 -2.43 10.05 -5.48
C ASP A 48 -2.02 10.66 -4.14
N GLU A 49 -2.68 10.29 -3.04
CA GLU A 49 -2.28 10.71 -1.70
C GLU A 49 -0.92 10.14 -1.29
N ILE A 50 -0.70 8.84 -1.53
CA ILE A 50 0.57 8.17 -1.22
C ILE A 50 1.71 8.78 -2.05
N GLN A 51 1.48 9.05 -3.33
CA GLN A 51 2.45 9.69 -4.22
C GLN A 51 2.89 11.06 -3.68
N LYS A 52 1.93 11.90 -3.26
CA LYS A 52 2.24 13.21 -2.65
C LYS A 52 3.06 13.07 -1.36
N GLN A 53 2.78 12.05 -0.55
CA GLN A 53 3.55 11.78 0.67
C GLN A 53 4.98 11.33 0.36
N GLN A 54 5.17 10.45 -0.62
CA GLN A 54 6.48 10.01 -1.10
C GLN A 54 7.28 11.21 -1.58
N GLU A 55 6.76 12.01 -2.50
CA GLU A 55 7.46 13.18 -3.05
C GLU A 55 7.86 14.18 -1.97
N LYS A 56 6.98 14.43 -0.99
CA LYS A 56 7.28 15.33 0.12
C LYS A 56 8.42 14.79 0.99
N LEU A 57 8.39 13.51 1.30
CA LEU A 57 9.39 12.85 2.14
C LEU A 57 10.73 12.73 1.41
N GLU A 58 10.73 12.37 0.14
CA GLU A 58 11.92 12.33 -0.70
C GLU A 58 12.57 13.70 -0.82
N LYS A 59 11.79 14.77 -1.06
CA LYS A 59 12.32 16.13 -1.09
C LYS A 59 12.99 16.52 0.24
N MET A 60 12.42 16.08 1.37
CA MET A 60 13.00 16.33 2.69
C MET A 60 14.31 15.59 2.88
N ILE A 61 14.35 14.28 2.57
CA ILE A 61 15.54 13.43 2.75
C ILE A 61 16.68 13.84 1.81
N ASN A 62 16.34 14.33 0.61
CA ASN A 62 17.31 14.81 -0.38
C ASN A 62 17.68 16.30 -0.20
N ALA A 63 17.15 16.98 0.82
CA ALA A 63 17.50 18.37 1.07
C ALA A 63 18.98 18.51 1.48
N SER A 64 19.62 19.57 1.01
CA SER A 64 21.01 19.87 1.40
C SER A 64 21.14 20.06 2.91
N GLY A 65 22.12 19.41 3.52
CA GLY A 65 22.34 19.45 4.96
C GLY A 65 21.47 18.48 5.77
N TYR A 66 20.60 17.68 5.13
CA TYR A 66 19.71 16.75 5.85
C TYR A 66 20.50 15.72 6.66
N LYS A 67 21.49 15.08 6.03
CA LYS A 67 22.29 14.02 6.67
C LYS A 67 23.10 14.52 7.87
N GLU A 68 23.55 15.77 7.84
CA GLU A 68 24.34 16.38 8.91
C GLU A 68 23.46 16.95 10.03
N LYS A 69 22.27 17.46 9.70
CA LYS A 69 21.39 18.16 10.66
C LYS A 69 20.37 17.26 11.34
N VAL A 70 20.04 16.12 10.72
CA VAL A 70 19.00 15.21 11.23
C VAL A 70 19.63 14.03 11.95
N PRO A 71 19.24 13.72 13.20
CA PRO A 71 19.76 12.56 13.92
C PRO A 71 19.55 11.24 13.17
N SER A 72 20.47 10.29 13.31
CA SER A 72 20.43 9.00 12.62
C SER A 72 19.11 8.24 12.80
N HIS A 73 18.58 8.17 14.03
CA HIS A 73 17.30 7.49 14.30
C HIS A 73 16.13 8.09 13.50
N ILE A 74 16.11 9.42 13.29
CA ILE A 74 15.09 10.08 12.46
C ILE A 74 15.32 9.82 10.96
N GLN A 75 16.58 9.69 10.53
CA GLN A 75 16.89 9.30 9.15
C GLN A 75 16.40 7.87 8.87
N ASP A 76 16.62 6.96 9.81
CA ASP A 76 16.17 5.57 9.74
C ASP A 76 14.64 5.48 9.73
N GLU A 77 13.96 6.21 10.61
CA GLU A 77 12.49 6.31 10.64
C GLU A 77 11.93 6.85 9.32
N ASN A 78 12.56 7.87 8.75
CA ASN A 78 12.15 8.44 7.46
C ASN A 78 12.38 7.46 6.30
N ALA A 79 13.47 6.70 6.31
CA ALA A 79 13.74 5.67 5.31
C ALA A 79 12.75 4.50 5.42
N GLU A 80 12.42 4.08 6.65
CA GLU A 80 11.39 3.06 6.90
C GLU A 80 10.01 3.55 6.44
N LYS A 81 9.65 4.80 6.74
CA LYS A 81 8.41 5.41 6.29
C LYS A 81 8.31 5.46 4.77
N LEU A 82 9.40 5.85 4.09
CA LEU A 82 9.44 5.86 2.63
C LEU A 82 9.25 4.45 2.05
N THR A 83 9.90 3.45 2.65
CA THR A 83 9.75 2.03 2.27
C THR A 83 8.30 1.55 2.42
N LYS A 84 7.63 1.88 3.54
CA LYS A 84 6.21 1.55 3.76
C LYS A 84 5.31 2.20 2.72
N LEU A 85 5.54 3.47 2.37
CA LEU A 85 4.79 4.15 1.33
C LEU A 85 4.97 3.50 -0.05
N PHE A 86 6.17 3.00 -0.38
CA PHE A 86 6.38 2.27 -1.63
C PHE A 86 5.62 0.93 -1.63
N GLN A 87 5.65 0.19 -0.52
CA GLN A 87 4.91 -1.06 -0.39
C GLN A 87 3.40 -0.85 -0.53
N GLU A 88 2.85 0.19 0.10
CA GLU A 88 1.44 0.55 0.02
C GLU A 88 1.04 0.95 -1.42
N MET A 89 1.86 1.76 -2.09
CA MET A 89 1.66 2.11 -3.51
C MET A 89 1.62 0.88 -4.41
N GLU A 90 2.58 -0.04 -4.26
CA GLU A 90 2.65 -1.26 -5.07
C GLU A 90 1.47 -2.20 -4.79
N PHE A 91 0.97 -2.23 -3.56
CA PHE A 91 -0.26 -2.94 -3.23
C PHE A 91 -1.45 -2.37 -4.02
N PHE A 92 -1.70 -1.06 -3.95
CA PHE A 92 -2.83 -0.45 -4.64
C PHE A 92 -2.76 -0.58 -6.16
N LYS A 93 -1.57 -0.51 -6.75
CA LYS A 93 -1.39 -0.77 -8.19
C LYS A 93 -1.81 -2.18 -8.56
N LYS A 94 -1.32 -3.19 -7.85
CA LYS A 94 -1.65 -4.60 -8.11
C LYS A 94 -3.14 -4.88 -7.95
N GLU A 95 -3.76 -4.33 -6.91
CA GLU A 95 -5.20 -4.51 -6.71
C GLU A 95 -6.02 -3.78 -7.77
N SER A 96 -5.61 -2.58 -8.19
CA SER A 96 -6.24 -1.86 -9.29
C SER A 96 -6.15 -2.65 -10.60
N GLU A 97 -4.98 -3.22 -10.92
CA GLU A 97 -4.78 -4.06 -12.11
C GLU A 97 -5.63 -5.33 -12.06
N ARG A 98 -5.71 -5.99 -10.91
CA ARG A 98 -6.56 -7.17 -10.69
C ARG A 98 -8.03 -6.85 -10.92
N LEU A 99 -8.51 -5.74 -10.36
CA LEU A 99 -9.91 -5.32 -10.47
C LEU A 99 -10.28 -4.91 -11.90
N GLU A 100 -9.39 -4.23 -12.63
CA GLU A 100 -9.58 -3.92 -14.05
C GLU A 100 -9.65 -5.19 -14.92
N ALA A 101 -8.82 -6.19 -14.64
CA ALA A 101 -8.85 -7.48 -15.33
C ALA A 101 -10.15 -8.26 -15.05
N GLU A 102 -10.63 -8.26 -13.80
CA GLU A 102 -11.90 -8.88 -13.41
C GLU A 102 -13.12 -8.17 -14.03
N LYS A 103 -13.08 -6.84 -14.16
CA LYS A 103 -14.09 -6.06 -14.89
C LYS A 103 -14.13 -6.45 -16.37
N SER A 104 -12.95 -6.59 -17.00
CA SER A 104 -12.81 -6.90 -18.43
C SER A 104 -13.22 -8.32 -18.81
N THR A 105 -13.16 -9.27 -17.87
CA THR A 105 -13.56 -10.67 -18.08
C THR A 105 -15.05 -10.93 -17.87
N LYS A 106 -15.78 -9.96 -17.29
CA LYS A 106 -17.22 -10.04 -17.01
C LYS A 106 -18.08 -9.25 -18.00
N LEU A 107 -17.47 -8.57 -18.98
CA LEU A 107 -18.14 -8.00 -20.16
C LEU A 107 -18.20 -9.02 -21.29
#